data_AF-A0AA97DHN9-F1
#
_entry.id   AF-A0AA97DHN9-F1
#
_cell.length_a   1.000
_cell.length_b   1.000
_cell.length_c   1.000
_cell.angle_alpha   90.00
_cell.angle_beta   90.00
_cell.angle_gamma   90.00
#
_symmetry.space_group_name_H-M   'P 1'
#
loop_
_entity.id
_entity.type
_entity.pdbx_description
1 polymer ?
#
loop_
_entity_poly.entity_id
_entity_poly.type
_entity_poly.pdbx_seq_one_letter_code
_entity_poly.pdbx_strand_id
1 'polypeptide(L)'
;MVKIRSASEICDFFSIKKEKAARKPSQQFAHLFNAYVQAINKQNARHGSLLETPFRRKHIKNESFLKNLILYIHNNPIQHNFVEKIEQYRWSSYTSIISNQKTAIERDKVLAQFENKENFIYCHQQKMEITSLEKWLKL
;
A
#
# COMPACT_ATOMS: atom_id res chain seq x y z
N MET A 1 6.10 10.76 -5.91
CA MET A 1 5.77 9.48 -5.27
C MET A 1 6.89 9.14 -4.28
N VAL A 2 6.56 8.86 -3.02
CA VAL A 2 7.53 8.76 -1.92
C VAL A 2 8.26 7.42 -2.00
N LYS A 3 9.51 7.44 -2.47
CA LYS A 3 10.44 6.31 -2.46
C LYS A 3 10.81 6.05 -1.00
N ILE A 4 10.41 4.92 -0.42
CA ILE A 4 10.84 4.56 0.94
C ILE A 4 12.28 4.07 0.82
N ARG A 5 13.20 4.99 1.02
CA ARG A 5 14.64 4.75 1.03
C ARG A 5 15.05 4.23 2.41
N SER A 6 16.10 3.44 2.47
CA SER A 6 16.72 3.06 3.74
C SER A 6 17.20 4.31 4.49
N ALA A 7 17.33 4.22 5.83
CA ALA A 7 17.76 5.36 6.63
C ALA A 7 19.11 5.93 6.15
N SER A 8 20.03 5.08 5.65
CA SER A 8 21.29 5.54 5.05
C SER A 8 21.07 6.28 3.74
N GLU A 9 20.26 5.74 2.82
CA GLU A 9 19.98 6.40 1.53
C GLU A 9 19.21 7.73 1.66
N ILE A 10 18.41 7.89 2.73
CA ILE A 10 17.76 9.17 3.06
C ILE A 10 18.81 10.17 3.56
N CYS A 11 19.70 9.74 4.46
CA CYS A 11 20.80 10.57 4.95
C CYS A 11 21.70 11.07 3.84
N ASP A 12 22.10 10.18 2.93
CA ASP A 12 23.03 10.50 1.85
C ASP A 12 22.40 11.46 0.84
N PHE A 13 21.13 11.25 0.49
CA PHE A 13 20.44 12.10 -0.48
C PHE A 13 20.15 13.52 0.02
N PHE A 14 19.86 13.69 1.30
CA PHE A 14 19.55 15.01 1.87
C PHE A 14 20.75 15.65 2.59
N SER A 15 21.91 14.99 2.59
CA SER A 15 23.10 15.40 3.36
C SER A 15 22.80 15.61 4.85
N ILE A 16 21.94 14.73 5.42
CA ILE A 16 21.48 14.82 6.81
C ILE A 16 22.22 13.79 7.66
N LYS A 17 22.78 14.22 8.82
CA LYS A 17 23.37 13.32 9.82
C LYS A 17 22.37 12.23 10.26
N LYS A 18 22.83 10.97 10.38
CA LYS A 18 22.07 9.76 10.77
C LYS A 18 21.08 9.95 11.93
N GLU A 19 21.45 10.78 12.91
CA GLU A 19 20.66 11.11 14.10
C GLU A 19 19.33 11.83 13.79
N LYS A 20 19.25 12.62 12.70
CA LYS A 20 18.02 13.30 12.26
C LYS A 20 17.14 12.42 11.34
N ALA A 21 17.69 11.34 10.76
CA ALA A 21 16.94 10.40 9.92
C ALA A 21 16.17 9.33 10.73
N ALA A 22 16.39 9.27 12.04
CA ALA A 22 15.68 8.40 12.97
C ALA A 22 14.22 8.86 13.27
N ARG A 23 13.56 9.58 12.36
CA ARG A 23 12.15 9.96 12.56
C ARG A 23 11.30 8.70 12.53
N LYS A 24 10.56 8.46 13.62
CA LYS A 24 9.62 7.33 13.76
C LYS A 24 8.73 7.27 12.51
N PRO A 25 8.54 6.09 11.89
CA PRO A 25 7.70 5.96 10.70
C PRO A 25 6.31 6.60 10.86
N SER A 26 5.75 6.54 12.07
CA SER A 26 4.48 7.18 12.40
C SER A 26 4.46 8.70 12.19
N GLN A 27 5.58 9.37 12.48
CA GLN A 27 5.72 10.81 12.28
C GLN A 27 5.79 11.15 10.79
N GLN A 28 6.45 10.31 9.98
CA GLN A 28 6.51 10.49 8.53
C GLN A 28 5.12 10.35 7.89
N PHE A 29 4.36 9.33 8.29
CA PHE A 29 2.97 9.19 7.87
C PHE A 29 2.09 10.36 8.33
N ALA A 30 2.26 10.84 9.58
CA ALA A 30 1.52 12.01 10.06
C ALA A 30 1.81 13.26 9.20
N HIS A 31 3.07 13.50 8.82
CA HIS A 31 3.40 14.61 7.93
C HIS A 31 2.78 14.45 6.54
N LEU A 32 2.83 13.25 5.96
CA LEU A 32 2.22 12.95 4.67
C LEU A 32 0.70 13.22 4.69
N PHE A 33 0.01 12.69 5.71
CA PHE A 33 -1.43 12.86 5.87
C PHE A 33 -1.80 14.33 6.08
N ASN A 34 -1.10 15.05 6.96
CA ASN A 34 -1.37 16.47 7.21
C ASN A 34 -1.16 17.31 5.95
N ALA A 35 -0.08 17.08 5.21
CA ALA A 35 0.18 17.80 3.96
C ALA A 35 -0.90 17.53 2.92
N TYR A 36 -1.35 16.27 2.79
CA TYR A 36 -2.43 15.90 1.88
C TYR A 36 -3.77 16.57 2.26
N VAL A 37 -4.17 16.50 3.54
CA VAL A 37 -5.41 17.12 4.03
C VAL A 37 -5.39 18.63 3.81
N GLN A 38 -4.26 19.30 4.11
CA GLN A 38 -4.12 20.73 3.88
C GLN A 38 -4.24 21.10 2.40
N ALA A 39 -3.60 20.34 1.51
CA ALA A 39 -3.67 20.57 0.06
C ALA A 39 -5.11 20.43 -0.46
N ILE A 40 -5.82 19.36 -0.08
CA ILE A 40 -7.21 19.12 -0.49
C ILE A 40 -8.16 20.18 0.09
N ASN A 41 -7.98 20.58 1.35
CA ASN A 41 -8.77 21.63 1.98
C ASN A 41 -8.60 22.97 1.27
N LYS A 42 -7.36 23.33 0.94
CA LYS A 42 -7.05 24.55 0.18
C LYS A 42 -7.66 24.51 -1.22
N GLN A 43 -7.53 23.38 -1.93
CA GLN A 43 -8.06 23.21 -3.29
C GLN A 43 -9.59 23.32 -3.35
N ASN A 44 -10.29 22.79 -2.34
CA ASN A 44 -11.75 22.73 -2.32
C ASN A 44 -12.40 23.78 -1.41
N ALA A 45 -11.65 24.79 -0.96
CA ALA A 45 -12.11 25.82 -0.02
C ALA A 45 -12.83 25.26 1.23
N ARG A 46 -12.35 24.11 1.74
CA ARG A 46 -12.93 23.38 2.87
C ARG A 46 -12.06 23.51 4.11
N HIS A 47 -12.64 23.31 5.29
CA HIS A 47 -11.93 23.21 6.56
C HIS A 47 -12.24 21.90 7.28
N GLY A 48 -11.40 21.52 8.25
CA GLY A 48 -11.61 20.34 9.08
C GLY A 48 -10.90 19.07 8.59
N SER A 49 -11.19 17.94 9.26
CA SER A 49 -10.54 16.66 8.98
C SER A 49 -11.01 16.05 7.65
N LEU A 50 -10.13 15.26 7.03
CA LEU A 50 -10.45 14.42 5.87
C LEU A 50 -10.23 12.92 6.15
N LEU A 51 -9.30 12.60 7.04
CA LEU A 51 -8.87 11.24 7.33
C LEU A 51 -9.27 10.86 8.75
N GLU A 52 -9.62 9.60 8.97
CA GLU A 52 -9.86 9.08 10.31
C GLU A 52 -8.54 9.00 11.10
N THR A 53 -8.59 9.41 12.36
CA THR A 53 -7.43 9.41 13.26
C THR A 53 -7.73 8.62 14.54
N PRO A 54 -6.77 7.82 15.06
CA PRO A 54 -5.44 7.56 14.51
C PRO A 54 -5.45 6.51 13.39
N PHE A 55 -4.49 6.60 12.46
CA PHE A 55 -4.28 5.53 11.48
C PHE A 55 -3.88 4.23 12.19
N ARG A 56 -4.44 3.10 11.76
CA ARG A 56 -4.17 1.79 12.34
C ARG A 56 -2.95 1.16 11.65
N ARG A 57 -2.15 0.41 12.42
CA ARG A 57 -1.03 -0.40 11.89
C ARG A 57 -1.03 -1.77 12.57
N LYS A 58 -0.76 -2.82 11.80
CA LYS A 58 -0.64 -4.18 12.32
C LYS A 58 0.63 -4.82 11.77
N HIS A 59 1.36 -5.48 12.66
CA HIS A 59 2.59 -6.16 12.28
C HIS A 59 2.25 -7.48 11.59
N ILE A 60 2.73 -7.64 10.37
CA ILE A 60 2.60 -8.89 9.61
C ILE A 60 3.75 -9.80 10.05
N LYS A 61 3.41 -10.98 10.60
CA LYS A 61 4.40 -11.94 11.11
C LYS A 61 4.66 -13.12 10.17
N ASN A 62 3.80 -13.34 9.18
CA ASN A 62 3.80 -14.54 8.35
C ASN A 62 3.69 -14.15 6.88
N GLU A 63 4.50 -14.76 6.03
CA GLU A 63 4.49 -14.57 4.57
C GLU A 63 3.17 -15.03 3.94
N SER A 64 2.57 -16.12 4.42
CA SER A 64 1.23 -16.55 4.00
C SER A 64 0.19 -15.46 4.27
N PHE A 65 0.31 -14.79 5.43
CA PHE A 65 -0.56 -13.66 5.74
C PHE A 65 -0.32 -12.46 4.82
N LEU A 66 0.94 -12.16 4.49
CA LEU A 66 1.29 -11.12 3.52
C LEU A 66 0.66 -11.41 2.15
N LYS A 67 0.73 -12.65 1.67
CA LYS A 67 0.11 -13.06 0.40
C LYS A 67 -1.40 -12.84 0.40
N ASN A 68 -2.08 -13.30 1.45
CA ASN A 68 -3.52 -13.12 1.60
C ASN A 68 -3.90 -11.64 1.66
N LEU A 69 -3.09 -10.81 2.31
CA LEU A 69 -3.31 -9.36 2.36
C LEU A 69 -3.14 -8.69 0.98
N ILE A 70 -2.13 -9.09 0.21
CA ILE A 70 -1.94 -8.58 -1.17
C ILE A 70 -3.16 -8.91 -2.03
N LEU A 71 -3.60 -10.18 -1.99
CA LEU A 71 -4.78 -10.63 -2.71
C LEU A 71 -6.04 -9.85 -2.28
N TYR A 72 -6.21 -9.64 -0.96
CA TYR A 72 -7.32 -8.86 -0.40
C TYR A 72 -7.34 -7.44 -0.92
N ILE A 73 -6.23 -6.71 -0.80
CA ILE A 73 -6.15 -5.31 -1.26
C ILE A 73 -6.50 -5.19 -2.74
N HIS A 74 -6.02 -6.11 -3.58
CA HIS A 74 -6.32 -6.08 -5.02
C HIS A 74 -7.77 -6.49 -5.34
N ASN A 75 -8.40 -7.31 -4.51
CA ASN A 75 -9.79 -7.75 -4.70
C ASN A 75 -10.84 -6.83 -4.05
N ASN A 76 -10.46 -5.94 -3.12
CA ASN A 76 -11.37 -4.98 -2.49
C ASN A 76 -12.26 -4.20 -3.48
N PRO A 77 -11.75 -3.72 -4.63
CA PRO A 77 -12.59 -3.04 -5.61
C PRO A 77 -13.72 -3.92 -6.17
N ILE A 78 -13.49 -5.22 -6.36
CA ILE A 78 -14.53 -6.16 -6.80
C ILE A 78 -15.49 -6.45 -5.65
N GLN A 79 -14.96 -6.75 -4.46
CA GLN A 79 -15.77 -7.12 -3.29
C GLN A 79 -16.75 -6.02 -2.88
N HIS A 80 -16.35 -4.76 -3.05
CA HIS A 80 -17.20 -3.60 -2.79
C HIS A 80 -17.93 -3.08 -4.04
N ASN A 81 -17.99 -3.87 -5.11
CA ASN A 81 -18.74 -3.59 -6.34
C ASN A 81 -18.34 -2.27 -7.05
N PHE A 82 -17.09 -1.83 -6.91
CA PHE A 82 -16.58 -0.67 -7.66
C PHE A 82 -16.24 -1.03 -9.12
N VAL A 83 -15.83 -2.26 -9.36
CA VAL A 83 -15.46 -2.78 -10.69
C VAL A 83 -15.83 -4.25 -10.81
N GLU A 84 -16.00 -4.74 -12.04
CA GLU A 84 -16.25 -6.16 -12.32
C GLU A 84 -14.95 -6.96 -12.45
N LYS A 85 -13.85 -6.29 -12.84
CA LYS A 85 -12.54 -6.91 -13.07
C LYS A 85 -11.44 -6.12 -12.36
N ILE A 86 -10.45 -6.82 -11.81
CA ILE A 86 -9.37 -6.24 -11.00
C ILE A 86 -8.59 -5.21 -11.82
N GLU A 87 -8.38 -5.49 -13.11
CA GLU A 87 -7.64 -4.65 -14.06
C GLU A 87 -8.28 -3.28 -14.28
N GLN A 88 -9.61 -3.16 -14.06
CA GLN A 88 -10.34 -1.91 -14.27
C GLN A 88 -10.06 -0.89 -13.15
N TYR A 89 -9.59 -1.33 -11.99
CA TYR A 89 -9.34 -0.44 -10.87
C TYR A 89 -7.97 0.23 -10.98
N ARG A 90 -7.95 1.45 -11.53
CA ARG A 90 -6.73 2.23 -11.81
C ARG A 90 -5.89 2.54 -10.58
N TRP A 91 -6.49 2.60 -9.39
CA TRP A 91 -5.82 2.97 -8.14
C TRP A 91 -5.23 1.76 -7.38
N SER A 92 -4.90 0.68 -8.11
CA SER A 92 -4.25 -0.53 -7.58
C SER A 92 -2.86 -0.74 -8.17
N SER A 93 -1.98 -1.38 -7.40
CA SER A 93 -0.68 -1.86 -7.86
C SER A 93 -0.77 -3.07 -8.79
N TYR A 94 -1.90 -3.76 -8.85
CA TYR A 94 -2.07 -5.01 -9.61
C TYR A 94 -1.61 -4.86 -11.06
N THR A 95 -2.15 -3.88 -11.80
CA THR A 95 -1.81 -3.64 -13.21
C THR A 95 -0.32 -3.32 -13.39
N SER A 96 0.26 -2.57 -12.44
CA SER A 96 1.69 -2.25 -12.46
C SER A 96 2.55 -3.50 -12.28
N ILE A 97 2.13 -4.43 -11.41
CA ILE A 97 2.86 -5.68 -11.12
C ILE A 97 2.82 -6.61 -12.34
N ILE A 98 1.66 -6.81 -12.96
CA ILE A 98 1.54 -7.70 -14.12
C ILE A 98 2.12 -7.10 -15.41
N SER A 99 2.25 -5.78 -15.50
CA SER A 99 2.85 -5.13 -16.67
C SER A 99 4.37 -5.23 -16.66
N ASN A 100 4.98 -5.13 -17.86
CA ASN A 100 6.43 -5.02 -18.02
C ASN A 100 6.93 -3.56 -17.97
N GLN A 101 6.05 -2.60 -17.68
CA GLN A 101 6.42 -1.18 -17.66
C GLN A 101 7.32 -0.86 -16.47
N LYS A 102 8.13 0.20 -16.57
CA LYS A 102 8.93 0.66 -15.43
C LYS A 102 8.00 1.10 -14.29
N THR A 103 8.23 0.56 -13.10
CA THR A 103 7.46 0.88 -11.90
C THR A 103 8.38 1.22 -10.75
N ALA A 104 7.86 1.95 -9.76
CA ALA A 104 8.54 2.19 -8.49
C ALA A 104 8.21 1.14 -7.43
N ILE A 105 7.40 0.13 -7.78
CA ILE A 105 7.05 -1.00 -6.92
C ILE A 105 8.16 -2.05 -6.99
N GLU A 106 8.42 -2.72 -5.87
CA GLU A 106 9.30 -3.90 -5.79
C GLU A 106 8.63 -5.11 -6.42
N ARG A 107 8.38 -5.06 -7.75
CA ARG A 107 7.64 -6.06 -8.51
C ARG A 107 8.20 -7.47 -8.28
N ASP A 108 9.52 -7.62 -8.42
CA ASP A 108 10.16 -8.92 -8.38
C ASP A 108 10.03 -9.58 -7.01
N LYS A 109 10.09 -8.79 -5.93
CA LYS A 109 9.85 -9.29 -4.56
C LYS A 109 8.42 -9.76 -4.38
N VAL A 110 7.44 -9.02 -4.90
CA VAL A 110 6.03 -9.42 -4.82
C VAL A 110 5.80 -10.69 -5.63
N LEU A 111 6.26 -10.74 -6.88
CA LEU A 111 6.09 -11.92 -7.73
C LEU A 111 6.77 -13.16 -7.15
N ALA A 112 7.95 -13.01 -6.54
CA ALA A 112 8.65 -14.12 -5.88
C ALA A 112 7.83 -14.75 -4.73
N GLN A 113 6.97 -13.97 -4.04
CA GLN A 113 6.07 -14.55 -3.03
C GLN A 113 5.07 -15.54 -3.64
N PHE A 114 4.70 -15.32 -4.90
CA PHE A 114 3.77 -16.15 -5.67
C PHE A 114 4.50 -17.05 -6.66
N GLU A 115 5.82 -17.26 -6.50
CA GLU A 115 6.70 -18.02 -7.40
C GLU A 115 6.94 -17.33 -8.75
N ASN A 116 5.88 -16.98 -9.47
CA ASN A 116 5.94 -16.32 -10.77
C ASN A 116 4.69 -15.48 -11.06
N LYS A 117 4.71 -14.78 -12.20
CA LYS A 117 3.62 -13.90 -12.64
C LYS A 117 2.34 -14.67 -12.95
N GLU A 118 2.46 -15.84 -13.56
CA GLU A 118 1.34 -16.68 -13.97
C GLU A 118 0.56 -17.15 -12.74
N ASN A 119 1.27 -17.63 -11.71
CA ASN A 119 0.68 -18.04 -10.45
C ASN A 119 0.14 -16.85 -9.64
N PHE A 120 0.79 -15.68 -9.70
CA PHE A 120 0.23 -14.44 -9.15
C PHE A 120 -1.16 -14.14 -9.75
N ILE A 121 -1.29 -14.16 -11.09
CA ILE A 121 -2.57 -13.94 -11.77
C ILE A 121 -3.58 -15.03 -11.40
N TYR A 122 -3.16 -16.30 -11.41
CA TYR A 122 -4.00 -17.43 -11.04
C TYR A 122 -4.58 -17.28 -9.62
N CYS A 123 -3.77 -16.94 -8.63
CA CYS A 123 -4.22 -16.72 -7.25
C CYS A 123 -5.24 -15.57 -7.14
N HIS A 124 -5.13 -14.52 -7.97
CA HIS A 124 -6.08 -13.40 -7.96
C HIS A 124 -7.45 -13.76 -8.58
N GLN A 125 -7.50 -14.80 -9.41
CA GLN A 125 -8.75 -15.29 -10.00
C GLN A 125 -9.49 -16.29 -9.09
N GLN A 126 -8.81 -16.85 -8.09
CA GLN A 126 -9.42 -17.78 -7.15
C GLN A 126 -10.31 -17.04 -6.15
N LYS A 127 -11.40 -17.70 -5.74
CA LYS A 127 -12.26 -17.19 -4.68
C LYS A 127 -11.48 -17.20 -3.36
N MET A 128 -11.29 -16.02 -2.77
CA MET A 128 -10.67 -15.90 -1.46
C MET A 128 -11.68 -16.14 -0.34
N GLU A 129 -11.21 -16.81 0.70
CA GLU A 129 -11.89 -16.95 1.99
C GLU A 129 -11.41 -15.81 2.90
N ILE A 130 -12.20 -14.74 2.99
CA ILE A 130 -11.78 -13.44 3.55
C ILE A 130 -12.13 -13.33 5.04
N THR A 131 -13.03 -14.19 5.54
CA THR A 131 -13.62 -14.16 6.88
C THR A 131 -12.56 -14.06 7.99
N SER A 132 -11.47 -14.81 7.84
CA SER A 132 -10.35 -14.78 8.80
C SER A 132 -9.56 -13.47 8.78
N LEU A 133 -9.44 -12.85 7.61
CA LEU A 133 -8.65 -11.64 7.37
C LEU A 133 -9.43 -10.37 7.78
N GLU A 134 -10.73 -10.31 7.49
CA GLU A 134 -11.62 -9.25 7.99
C GLU A 134 -11.69 -9.23 9.51
N LYS A 135 -11.90 -10.41 10.12
CA LYS A 135 -11.85 -10.56 11.58
C LYS A 135 -10.52 -10.10 12.14
N TRP A 136 -9.41 -10.44 11.49
CA TRP A 136 -8.10 -9.93 11.89
C TRP A 136 -8.00 -8.42 11.73
N LEU A 137 -8.50 -7.83 10.64
CA LEU A 137 -8.51 -6.39 10.36
C LEU A 137 -9.41 -5.61 11.32
N LYS A 138 -10.39 -6.27 11.96
CA LYS A 138 -11.45 -5.65 12.76
C LYS A 138 -12.28 -4.68 11.92
N LEU A 139 -12.62 -5.13 10.72
CA LEU A 139 -13.60 -4.51 9.83
C LEU A 139 -14.99 -5.07 10.14
#